data_AF-A0ABD5GQT0-F1
#
_entry.id   AF-A0ABD5GQT0-F1
#
_cell.length_a   1.000
_cell.length_b   1.000
_cell.length_c   1.000
_cell.angle_alpha   90.00
_cell.angle_beta   90.00
_cell.angle_gamma   90.00
#
_symmetry.space_group_name_H-M   'P 1'
#
loop_
_entity.id
_entity.type
_entity.pdbx_description
1 polymer ?
#
loop_
_entity_poly.entity_id
_entity_poly.type
_entity_poly.pdbx_seq_one_letter_code
_entity_poly.pdbx_strand_id
1 'polypeptide(L)' 'MIKHHITKYSDNKGNRKAVSWTQINIFGKCFCLNKREINI' A
#
# COMPACT_ATOMS: atom_id res chain seq x y z
N MET A 1 16.90 1.27 -1.28
CA MET A 1 15.96 1.95 -2.20
C MET A 1 14.55 1.83 -1.63
N ILE A 2 14.10 2.86 -0.91
CA ILE A 2 12.78 2.89 -0.27
C ILE A 2 11.78 3.42 -1.31
N LYS A 3 10.63 2.78 -1.45
CA LYS A 3 9.55 3.20 -2.35
C LYS A 3 8.24 3.31 -1.57
N HIS A 4 7.52 4.39 -1.77
CA HIS A 4 6.15 4.51 -1.26
C HIS A 4 5.17 4.14 -2.37
N HIS A 5 4.25 3.23 -2.08
CA HIS A 5 3.21 2.77 -2.98
C HIS A 5 1.85 3.17 -2.45
N ILE A 6 0.97 3.63 -3.34
CA ILE A 6 -0.42 3.97 -3.06
C ILE A 6 -1.27 3.37 -4.18
N THR A 7 -2.24 2.56 -3.82
CA THR A 7 -3.20 1.94 -4.75
C THR A 7 -4.61 2.31 -4.32
N LYS A 8 -5.43 2.72 -5.28
CA LYS A 8 -6.86 3.00 -5.08
C LYS A 8 -7.67 1.92 -5.77
N TYR A 9 -8.69 1.39 -5.11
CA TYR A 9 -9.62 0.44 -5.71
C TYR A 9 -11.03 0.65 -5.15
N SER A 10 -12.03 0.23 -5.91
CA SER A 10 -13.41 0.18 -5.44
C SER A 10 -13.70 -1.23 -4.93
N ASP A 11 -14.24 -1.31 -3.72
CA ASP A 11 -14.75 -2.56 -3.17
C ASP A 11 -16.03 -2.97 -3.94
N ASN A 12 -16.44 -4.24 -3.83
CA ASN A 12 -17.60 -4.79 -4.53
C ASN A 12 -18.92 -4.10 -4.12
N LYS A 13 -18.91 -3.39 -2.98
CA LYS A 13 -20.00 -2.56 -2.46
C LYS A 13 -19.99 -1.10 -2.95
N GLY A 14 -19.06 -0.72 -3.84
CA GLY A 14 -18.93 0.65 -4.36
C GLY A 14 -18.15 1.63 -3.46
N ASN A 15 -17.69 1.18 -2.29
CA ASN A 15 -16.85 1.99 -1.41
C ASN A 15 -15.45 2.15 -2.01
N ARG A 16 -14.92 3.38 -2.10
CA ARG A 16 -13.57 3.61 -2.62
C ARG A 16 -12.59 3.44 -1.49
N LYS A 17 -11.56 2.64 -1.70
CA LYS A 17 -10.50 2.42 -0.73
C LYS A 17 -9.19 2.87 -1.32
N ALA A 18 -8.35 3.50 -0.50
CA ALA A 18 -6.95 3.69 -0.81
C ALA A 18 -6.10 2.91 0.19
N VAL A 19 -5.16 2.14 -0.35
CA VAL A 19 -4.18 1.41 0.43
C VAL A 19 -2.81 1.97 0.11
N SER A 20 -2.07 2.35 1.14
CA SER A 20 -0.71 2.86 1.02
C SER A 20 0.25 1.98 1.82
N TRP A 21 1.44 1.70 1.28
CA TRP A 21 2.51 1.01 2.02
C TRP A 21 3.88 1.52 1.61
N THR A 22 4.86 1.29 2.46
CA THR A 22 6.26 1.62 2.18
C THR A 22 7.04 0.34 1.96
N GLN A 23 7.60 0.20 0.77
CA GLN A 23 8.47 -0.90 0.40
C GLN A 23 9.92 -0.53 0.69
N ILE A 24 10.60 -1.34 1.48
CA ILE A 24 12.02 -1.22 1.79
C ILE A 24 12.74 -2.46 1.27
N ASN A 25 13.68 -2.25 0.36
CA ASN A 25 14.55 -3.31 -0.13
C ASN A 25 15.90 -3.22 0.57
N ILE A 26 16.24 -4.25 1.36
CA ILE A 26 17.47 -4.37 2.14
C ILE A 26 18.01 -5.80 2.00
N PHE A 27 19.31 -5.95 1.70
CA PHE A 27 20.00 -7.24 1.55
C PHE A 27 19.29 -8.24 0.61
N GLY A 28 18.75 -7.75 -0.52
CA GLY A 28 18.02 -8.58 -1.48
C GLY A 28 16.63 -9.03 -1.03
N LYS A 29 16.18 -8.62 0.16
CA LYS A 29 14.85 -8.93 0.69
C LYS A 29 13.94 -7.69 0.61
N CYS A 30 12.73 -7.93 0.13
CA CYS A 30 11.69 -6.92 -0.01
C CYS A 30 10.77 -6.96 1.20
N PHE A 31 10.75 -5.87 1.98
CA PHE A 31 9.88 -5.72 3.14
C PHE A 31 8.83 -4.65 2.86
N CYS A 32 7.54 -5.00 3.06
CA CYS A 32 6.43 -4.07 2.96
C CYS A 32 5.99 -3.65 4.36
N LEU A 33 6.20 -2.39 4.70
CA LEU A 33 5.94 -1.80 6.02
C LEU A 33 4.88 -0.70 5.93
N ASN A 34 4.28 -0.37 7.09
CA ASN A 34 3.29 0.71 7.24
C ASN A 34 2.14 0.63 6.22
N LYS A 35 1.61 -0.58 5.99
CA LYS A 35 0.42 -0.77 5.15
C LYS A 35 -0.80 -0.19 5.87
N ARG A 36 -1.39 0.87 5.32
CA ARG A 36 -2.61 1.53 5.82
C ARG A 36 -3.68 1.49 4.74
N GLU A 37 -4.90 1.19 5.14
CA GLU A 37 -6.11 1.26 4.31
C GLU A 37 -6.99 2.39 4.85
N ILE A 38 -7.44 3.25 3.95
CA ILE A 38 -8.44 4.29 4.24
C ILE A 38 -9.62 4.12 3.30
N ASN A 39 -10.83 4.36 3.83
CA ASN A 39 -12.05 4.43 3.05
C ASN A 39 -12.27 5.89 2.62
N ILE A 40 -12.63 6.10 1.35
CA ILE A 40 -12.72 7.39 0.66
C ILE A 40 -14.10 7.52 0.01
#